data_AF-A0A3N5MIK3-F1
#
_entry.id   AF-A0A3N5MIK3-F1
#
_cell.length_a   1.000
_cell.length_b   1.000
_cell.length_c   1.000
_cell.angle_alpha   90.00
_cell.angle_beta   90.00
_cell.angle_gamma   90.00
#
_symmetry.space_group_name_H-M   'P 1'
#
loop_
_entity.id
_entity.type
_entity.pdbx_description
1 polymer ?
#
loop_
_entity_poly.entity_id
_entity_poly.type
_entity_poly.pdbx_seq_one_letter_code
_entity_poly.pdbx_strand_id
1 'polypeptide(L)'
;MKDPLTGFEYPEDWVAKCTEPESLRLAGQGLAVLTSSGRVLRRGFTTGTTAAAAAKAAVLSLVKNTGTVSVTLPCGLLVDVLASGNAGSGSAVKCAGDYSSDVTAGLEFRAHAARGARGITVTFGEGIGRFSRDTPRYRQGTPAVSPPALSGIVRAVQEAMDAIGESGIVVRISAPRGTT
;
A
#
# COMPACT_ATOMS: atom_id res chain seq x y z
N MET A 1 -16.77 17.12 -12.98
CA MET A 1 -16.30 15.98 -12.14
C MET A 1 -15.10 16.45 -11.34
N LYS A 2 -14.88 15.98 -10.10
CA LYS A 2 -13.73 16.39 -9.28
C LYS A 2 -12.88 15.19 -8.89
N ASP A 3 -11.56 15.33 -8.99
CA ASP A 3 -10.60 14.35 -8.48
C ASP A 3 -10.55 14.43 -6.94
N PRO A 4 -10.87 13.37 -6.19
CA PRO A 4 -10.93 13.41 -4.74
C PRO A 4 -9.56 13.46 -4.07
N LEU A 5 -8.48 13.17 -4.79
CA LEU A 5 -7.12 13.15 -4.27
C LEU A 5 -6.43 14.51 -4.39
N THR A 6 -6.56 15.16 -5.55
CA THR A 6 -5.91 16.45 -5.83
C THR A 6 -6.86 17.64 -5.67
N GLY A 7 -8.17 17.39 -5.64
CA GLY A 7 -9.18 18.44 -5.67
C GLY A 7 -9.33 19.10 -7.05
N PHE A 8 -8.68 18.58 -8.09
CA PHE A 8 -8.76 19.14 -9.44
C PHE A 8 -10.16 18.94 -10.02
N GLU A 9 -10.74 20.00 -10.57
CA GLU A 9 -12.03 19.94 -11.25
C GLU A 9 -11.80 19.70 -12.74
N TYR A 10 -12.23 18.52 -13.21
CA TYR A 10 -12.14 18.15 -14.61
C TYR A 10 -13.11 18.97 -15.45
N PRO A 11 -12.64 19.66 -16.51
CA PRO A 11 -13.50 20.37 -17.46
C PRO A 11 -14.54 19.44 -18.09
N GLU A 12 -15.75 19.95 -18.34
CA GLU A 12 -16.85 19.17 -18.94
C GLU A 12 -16.45 18.58 -20.30
N ASP A 13 -15.72 19.35 -21.12
CA ASP A 13 -15.20 18.89 -22.41
C ASP A 13 -14.26 17.68 -22.29
N TRP A 14 -13.52 17.53 -21.19
CA TRP A 14 -12.65 16.36 -20.99
C TRP A 14 -13.49 15.12 -20.65
N VAL A 15 -14.50 15.33 -19.81
CA VAL A 15 -15.45 14.28 -19.40
C VAL A 15 -16.24 13.79 -20.61
N ALA A 16 -16.71 14.71 -21.47
CA ALA A 16 -17.43 14.41 -22.69
C ALA A 16 -16.59 13.64 -23.73
N LYS A 17 -15.26 13.84 -23.74
CA LYS A 17 -14.34 13.09 -24.61
C LYS A 17 -14.05 11.67 -24.11
N CYS A 18 -14.40 11.32 -22.88
CA CYS A 18 -14.14 9.99 -22.34
C CYS A 18 -15.16 8.97 -22.86
N THR A 19 -14.68 7.95 -23.56
CA THR A 19 -15.53 6.88 -24.14
C THR A 19 -15.61 5.63 -23.26
N GLU A 20 -14.98 5.64 -22.07
CA GLU A 20 -14.89 4.49 -21.16
C GLU A 20 -15.54 4.82 -19.80
N PRO A 21 -16.83 4.51 -19.61
CA PRO A 21 -17.56 4.87 -18.39
C PRO A 21 -16.96 4.29 -17.09
N GLU A 22 -16.47 3.06 -17.13
CA GLU A 22 -15.83 2.43 -15.97
C GLU A 22 -14.51 3.10 -15.60
N SER A 23 -13.69 3.47 -16.59
CA SER A 23 -12.46 4.20 -16.36
C SER A 23 -12.77 5.59 -15.77
N LEU A 24 -13.79 6.27 -16.29
CA LEU A 24 -14.24 7.55 -15.77
C LEU A 24 -14.74 7.44 -14.31
N ARG A 25 -15.40 6.34 -13.95
CA ARG A 25 -15.79 6.03 -12.56
C ARG A 25 -14.57 5.90 -11.65
N LEU A 26 -13.51 5.23 -12.11
CA LEU A 26 -12.25 5.13 -11.36
C LEU A 26 -11.62 6.51 -11.11
N ALA A 27 -11.72 7.43 -12.08
CA ALA A 27 -11.24 8.80 -11.90
C ALA A 27 -12.03 9.54 -10.81
N GLY A 28 -13.37 9.42 -10.82
CA GLY A 28 -14.23 9.94 -9.76
C GLY A 28 -13.97 9.33 -8.37
N GLN A 29 -13.43 8.12 -8.31
CA GLN A 29 -13.03 7.44 -7.07
C GLN A 29 -11.59 7.77 -6.62
N GLY A 30 -10.85 8.56 -7.41
CA GLY A 30 -9.44 8.87 -7.13
C GLY A 30 -8.47 7.74 -7.50
N LEU A 31 -8.92 6.69 -8.17
CA LEU A 31 -8.10 5.57 -8.62
C LEU A 31 -7.53 5.76 -10.03
N ALA A 32 -7.92 6.83 -10.72
CA ALA A 32 -7.40 7.18 -12.03
C ALA A 32 -7.41 8.70 -12.27
N VAL A 33 -6.72 9.14 -13.31
CA VAL A 33 -6.65 10.54 -13.75
C VAL A 33 -7.27 10.65 -15.13
N LEU A 34 -8.23 11.56 -15.30
CA LEU A 34 -8.75 11.93 -16.62
C LEU A 34 -7.83 13.00 -17.27
N THR A 35 -7.49 12.82 -18.55
CA THR A 35 -6.65 13.75 -19.32
C THR A 35 -7.46 14.63 -20.25
N SER A 36 -6.83 15.68 -20.81
CA SER A 36 -7.44 16.59 -21.79
C SER A 36 -7.88 15.94 -23.10
N SER A 37 -7.34 14.75 -23.40
CA SER A 37 -7.71 13.95 -24.56
C SER A 37 -8.88 13.00 -24.29
N GLY A 38 -9.45 12.99 -23.08
CA GLY A 38 -10.51 12.06 -22.69
C GLY A 38 -10.00 10.68 -22.28
N ARG A 39 -8.67 10.47 -22.27
CA ARG A 39 -8.06 9.22 -21.79
C ARG A 39 -8.06 9.20 -20.27
N VAL A 40 -8.18 7.99 -19.71
CA VAL A 40 -8.06 7.77 -18.27
C VAL A 40 -6.82 6.94 -17.99
N LEU A 41 -6.03 7.39 -17.02
CA LEU A 41 -4.79 6.74 -16.59
C LEU A 41 -4.94 6.26 -15.15
N ARG A 42 -4.82 4.95 -14.92
CA ARG A 42 -4.92 4.33 -13.60
C ARG A 42 -3.76 4.75 -12.71
N ARG A 43 -4.07 5.08 -11.47
CA ARG A 43 -3.07 5.29 -10.42
C ARG A 43 -2.57 3.95 -9.91
N GLY A 44 -1.27 3.91 -9.64
CA GLY A 44 -0.66 2.82 -8.89
C GLY A 44 -0.79 2.99 -7.38
N PHE A 45 -0.27 2.00 -6.66
CA PHE A 45 -0.08 2.05 -5.22
C PHE A 45 1.38 2.29 -4.88
N THR A 46 1.61 3.04 -3.80
CA THR A 46 2.98 3.29 -3.29
C THR A 46 3.58 2.02 -2.68
N THR A 47 4.90 1.98 -2.53
CA THR A 47 5.58 0.89 -1.78
C THR A 47 5.05 0.74 -0.36
N GLY A 48 4.74 1.86 0.32
CA GLY A 48 4.12 1.84 1.65
C GLY A 48 2.74 1.19 1.67
N THR A 49 1.89 1.50 0.68
CA THR A 49 0.58 0.85 0.52
C THR A 49 0.72 -0.66 0.28
N THR A 50 1.65 -1.07 -0.59
CA THR A 50 1.92 -2.48 -0.87
C THR A 50 2.44 -3.22 0.37
N ALA A 51 3.37 -2.62 1.11
CA ALA A 51 3.87 -3.17 2.38
C ALA A 51 2.76 -3.30 3.44
N ALA A 52 1.87 -2.31 3.54
CA ALA A 52 0.72 -2.35 4.43
C ALA A 52 -0.26 -3.48 4.05
N ALA A 53 -0.51 -3.68 2.74
CA ALA A 53 -1.34 -4.78 2.25
C ALA A 53 -0.73 -6.14 2.60
N ALA A 54 0.58 -6.34 2.36
CA ALA A 54 1.27 -7.58 2.72
C ALA A 54 1.20 -7.85 4.24
N ALA A 55 1.44 -6.83 5.06
CA ALA A 55 1.36 -6.93 6.52
C ALA A 55 -0.07 -7.30 6.99
N LYS A 56 -1.10 -6.65 6.43
CA LYS A 56 -2.50 -6.94 6.75
C LYS A 56 -2.87 -8.37 6.35
N ALA A 57 -2.49 -8.81 5.15
CA ALA A 57 -2.72 -10.19 4.69
C ALA A 57 -2.03 -11.22 5.61
N ALA A 58 -0.79 -10.95 6.04
CA ALA A 58 -0.07 -11.81 6.96
C ALA A 58 -0.83 -12.00 8.27
N VAL A 59 -1.30 -10.91 8.89
CA VAL A 59 -2.03 -10.97 10.16
C VAL A 59 -3.37 -11.68 10.02
N LEU A 60 -4.19 -11.31 9.03
CA LEU A 60 -5.50 -11.97 8.79
C LEU A 60 -5.33 -13.48 8.53
N SER A 61 -4.25 -13.86 7.86
CA SER A 61 -3.93 -15.26 7.55
C SER A 61 -3.55 -16.13 8.73
N LEU A 62 -3.39 -15.56 9.94
CA LEU A 62 -3.29 -16.34 11.17
C LEU A 62 -4.59 -17.09 11.48
N VAL A 63 -5.72 -16.62 10.95
CA VAL A 63 -7.04 -17.25 11.11
C VAL A 63 -7.59 -17.75 9.78
N LYS A 64 -7.46 -16.97 8.70
CA LYS A 64 -8.03 -17.33 7.40
C LYS A 64 -7.21 -16.78 6.23
N ASN A 65 -6.95 -17.61 5.24
CA ASN A 65 -6.26 -17.20 4.02
C ASN A 65 -6.98 -16.04 3.31
N THR A 66 -6.20 -15.13 2.74
CA THR A 66 -6.68 -13.95 2.02
C THR A 66 -6.09 -13.89 0.62
N GLY A 67 -6.83 -13.37 -0.36
CA GLY A 67 -6.30 -13.02 -1.70
C GLY A 67 -6.33 -11.52 -1.99
N THR A 68 -7.11 -10.77 -1.20
CA THR A 68 -7.31 -9.34 -1.31
C THR A 68 -7.49 -8.78 0.09
N VAL A 69 -7.00 -7.57 0.34
CA VAL A 69 -7.20 -6.84 1.59
C VAL A 69 -7.57 -5.39 1.30
N SER A 70 -8.49 -4.84 2.09
CA SER A 70 -8.81 -3.41 2.03
C SER A 70 -7.79 -2.63 2.86
N VAL A 71 -7.17 -1.61 2.28
CA VAL A 71 -6.17 -0.75 2.91
C VAL A 71 -6.67 0.69 2.89
N THR A 72 -6.65 1.35 4.04
CA THR A 72 -6.91 2.79 4.08
C THR A 72 -5.63 3.55 3.73
N LEU A 73 -5.67 4.32 2.65
CA LEU A 73 -4.57 5.16 2.21
C LEU A 73 -4.37 6.38 3.13
N PRO A 74 -3.18 7.01 3.14
CA PRO A 74 -2.95 8.24 3.90
C PRO A 74 -3.91 9.39 3.57
N CYS A 75 -4.45 9.41 2.34
CA CYS A 75 -5.45 10.37 1.90
C CYS A 75 -6.90 10.04 2.33
N GLY A 76 -7.11 8.96 3.10
CA GLY A 76 -8.42 8.55 3.61
C GLY A 76 -9.22 7.62 2.69
N LEU A 77 -8.77 7.41 1.45
CA LEU A 77 -9.42 6.46 0.54
C LEU A 77 -9.23 5.02 1.00
N LEU A 78 -10.31 4.24 1.01
CA LEU A 78 -10.27 2.79 1.22
C LEU A 78 -10.16 2.10 -0.13
N VAL A 79 -9.13 1.26 -0.30
CA VAL A 79 -8.86 0.58 -1.57
C VAL A 79 -8.60 -0.89 -1.35
N ASP A 80 -9.09 -1.73 -2.27
CA ASP A 80 -8.77 -3.15 -2.27
C ASP A 80 -7.47 -3.41 -3.02
N VAL A 81 -6.55 -4.10 -2.34
CA VAL A 81 -5.22 -4.45 -2.87
C VAL A 81 -5.10 -5.97 -2.88
N LEU A 82 -4.67 -6.52 -4.03
CA LEU A 82 -4.34 -7.94 -4.12
C LEU A 82 -3.18 -8.25 -3.17
N ALA A 83 -3.44 -9.13 -2.21
CA ALA A 83 -2.47 -9.54 -1.21
C ALA A 83 -2.79 -10.96 -0.74
N SER A 84 -1.87 -11.88 -1.03
CA SER A 84 -1.98 -13.29 -0.66
C SER A 84 -1.56 -13.47 0.80
N GLY A 85 -2.42 -14.10 1.60
CA GLY A 85 -2.16 -14.43 3.00
C GLY A 85 -2.35 -15.92 3.24
N ASN A 86 -1.39 -16.57 3.91
CA ASN A 86 -1.47 -17.96 4.35
C ASN A 86 -0.62 -18.21 5.61
N ALA A 87 -1.25 -18.73 6.67
CA ALA A 87 -0.60 -19.18 7.89
C ALA A 87 0.41 -18.17 8.49
N GLY A 88 -0.01 -16.90 8.61
CA GLY A 88 0.85 -15.83 9.13
C GLY A 88 1.80 -15.23 8.09
N SER A 89 1.84 -15.72 6.86
CA SER A 89 2.65 -15.15 5.78
C SER A 89 1.78 -14.32 4.84
N GLY A 90 2.28 -13.17 4.42
CA GLY A 90 1.60 -12.24 3.51
C GLY A 90 2.51 -11.81 2.37
N SER A 91 1.96 -11.61 1.18
CA SER A 91 2.68 -11.06 0.02
C SER A 91 1.78 -10.14 -0.80
N ALA A 92 2.34 -9.03 -1.26
CA ALA A 92 1.69 -8.11 -2.20
C ALA A 92 2.71 -7.57 -3.20
N VAL A 93 2.28 -7.38 -4.45
CA VAL A 93 3.12 -6.87 -5.55
C VAL A 93 2.71 -5.44 -5.87
N LYS A 94 3.70 -4.54 -6.02
CA LYS A 94 3.43 -3.14 -6.29
C LYS A 94 2.85 -2.96 -7.70
N CYS A 95 1.60 -2.47 -7.76
CA CYS A 95 0.96 -2.01 -8.99
C CYS A 95 1.35 -0.55 -9.27
N ALA A 96 1.92 -0.25 -10.44
CA ALA A 96 2.29 1.11 -10.84
C ALA A 96 1.16 1.87 -11.56
N GLY A 97 0.02 1.21 -11.81
CA GLY A 97 -1.02 1.74 -12.70
C GLY A 97 -0.44 1.95 -14.10
N ASP A 98 -0.72 3.10 -14.71
CA ASP A 98 -0.23 3.45 -16.04
C ASP A 98 1.05 4.32 -16.00
N TYR A 99 1.72 4.45 -14.85
CA TYR A 99 3.00 5.16 -14.73
C TYR A 99 4.17 4.26 -15.19
N SER A 100 4.57 4.41 -16.45
CA SER A 100 5.50 3.49 -17.13
C SER A 100 6.96 3.55 -16.65
N SER A 101 7.36 4.60 -15.95
CA SER A 101 8.75 4.82 -15.50
C SER A 101 8.98 4.51 -14.02
N ASP A 102 8.04 3.81 -13.37
CA ASP A 102 8.19 3.40 -11.97
C ASP A 102 9.21 2.27 -11.82
N VAL A 103 10.43 2.61 -11.41
CA VAL A 103 11.52 1.63 -11.19
C VAL A 103 11.22 0.59 -10.10
N THR A 104 10.20 0.81 -9.28
CA THR A 104 9.77 -0.13 -8.23
C THR A 104 8.50 -0.90 -8.60
N ALA A 105 7.98 -0.74 -9.83
CA ALA A 105 6.85 -1.52 -10.35
C ALA A 105 7.14 -3.02 -10.26
N GLY A 106 6.14 -3.80 -9.82
CA GLY A 106 6.29 -5.25 -9.71
C GLY A 106 7.18 -5.71 -8.55
N LEU A 107 7.68 -4.80 -7.71
CA LEU A 107 8.40 -5.18 -6.49
C LEU A 107 7.44 -5.90 -5.54
N GLU A 108 7.85 -7.09 -5.08
CA GLU A 108 7.10 -7.88 -4.12
C GLU A 108 7.52 -7.48 -2.69
N PHE A 109 6.52 -7.19 -1.87
CA PHE A 109 6.68 -7.09 -0.42
C PHE A 109 6.16 -8.35 0.24
N ARG A 110 6.94 -8.90 1.18
CA ARG A 110 6.57 -10.04 2.00
C ARG A 110 6.47 -9.61 3.45
N ALA A 111 5.54 -10.22 4.17
CA ALA A 111 5.37 -10.03 5.60
C ALA A 111 5.19 -11.37 6.30
N HIS A 112 5.74 -11.49 7.50
CA HIS A 112 5.47 -12.60 8.41
C HIS A 112 4.94 -12.06 9.72
N ALA A 113 3.75 -12.51 10.10
CA ALA A 113 3.06 -12.18 11.33
C ALA A 113 3.12 -13.37 12.29
N ALA A 114 3.37 -13.07 13.56
CA ALA A 114 3.26 -14.01 14.66
C ALA A 114 2.55 -13.35 15.83
N ARG A 115 1.82 -14.15 16.61
CA ARG A 115 1.26 -13.71 17.89
C ARG A 115 2.39 -13.23 18.80
N GLY A 116 2.18 -12.08 19.42
CA GLY A 116 3.14 -11.45 20.32
C GLY A 116 2.53 -11.13 21.68
N ALA A 117 3.32 -10.45 22.51
CA ALA A 117 2.78 -9.75 23.68
C ALA A 117 1.92 -8.55 23.24
N ARG A 118 1.23 -7.90 24.19
CA ARG A 118 0.35 -6.76 23.91
C ARG A 118 1.01 -5.69 23.02
N GLY A 119 0.26 -5.21 22.02
CA GLY A 119 0.66 -4.16 21.11
C GLY A 119 1.17 -4.65 19.75
N ILE A 120 1.68 -3.71 18.95
CA ILE A 120 2.18 -3.95 17.60
C ILE A 120 3.69 -3.74 17.58
N THR A 121 4.42 -4.74 17.10
CA THR A 121 5.85 -4.61 16.76
C THR A 121 6.05 -4.82 15.27
N VAL A 122 6.58 -3.81 14.56
CA VAL A 122 6.92 -3.92 13.14
C VAL A 122 8.43 -3.83 12.97
N THR A 123 9.00 -4.79 12.25
CA THR A 123 10.42 -4.82 11.91
C THR A 123 10.62 -4.91 10.40
N PHE A 124 11.76 -4.41 9.91
CA PHE A 124 12.09 -4.36 8.48
C PHE A 124 13.37 -5.15 8.21
N GLY A 125 13.29 -6.07 7.27
CA GLY A 125 14.34 -7.02 6.91
C GLY A 125 14.97 -6.74 5.56
N GLU A 126 15.32 -7.83 4.88
CA GLU A 126 15.97 -7.85 3.56
C GLU A 126 15.27 -6.96 2.53
N GLY A 127 16.09 -6.28 1.72
CA GLY A 127 15.67 -5.43 0.61
C GLY A 127 14.94 -4.13 1.00
N ILE A 128 14.75 -3.89 2.30
CA ILE A 128 14.37 -2.57 2.81
C ILE A 128 15.66 -1.80 3.07
N GLY A 129 15.87 -0.73 2.28
CA GLY A 129 17.04 0.14 2.40
C GLY A 129 17.20 0.71 3.82
N ARG A 130 18.42 1.12 4.15
CA ARG A 130 18.76 1.74 5.44
C ARG A 130 19.53 3.02 5.22
N PHE A 131 19.37 3.99 6.12
CA PHE A 131 20.15 5.22 6.05
C PHE A 131 21.63 4.91 6.23
N SER A 132 22.44 5.24 5.21
CA SER A 132 23.90 5.00 5.21
C SER A 132 24.67 5.97 6.09
N ARG A 133 24.04 7.08 6.49
CA ARG A 133 24.57 8.12 7.37
C ARG A 133 23.46 8.76 8.18
N ASP A 134 23.84 9.49 9.21
CA ASP A 134 22.92 10.34 9.95
C ASP A 134 22.34 11.44 9.06
N THR A 135 21.07 11.73 9.28
CA THR A 135 20.32 12.86 8.72
C THR A 135 19.61 13.57 9.88
N PRO A 136 19.10 14.81 9.69
CA PRO A 136 18.35 15.49 10.75
C PRO A 136 17.15 14.71 11.30
N ARG A 137 16.61 13.74 10.54
CA ARG A 137 15.41 12.96 10.91
C ARG A 137 15.70 11.50 11.25
N TYR A 138 16.83 10.94 10.80
CA TYR A 138 17.12 9.51 10.90
C TYR A 138 18.59 9.26 11.22
N ARG A 139 18.85 8.29 12.07
CA ARG A 139 20.20 7.80 12.35
C ARG A 139 20.64 6.77 11.32
N GLN A 140 21.95 6.64 11.13
CA GLN A 140 22.56 5.57 10.37
C GLN A 140 22.00 4.19 10.81
N GLY A 141 21.71 3.33 9.85
CA GLY A 141 21.15 2.00 10.08
C GLY A 141 19.62 1.96 10.26
N THR A 142 18.95 3.10 10.45
CA THR A 142 17.48 3.15 10.51
C THR A 142 16.88 2.66 9.19
N PRO A 143 15.80 1.85 9.19
CA PRO A 143 15.09 1.49 7.97
C PRO A 143 14.61 2.73 7.20
N ALA A 144 14.78 2.74 5.88
CA ALA A 144 14.35 3.81 4.99
C ALA A 144 12.83 3.74 4.72
N VAL A 145 12.04 3.89 5.77
CA VAL A 145 10.58 3.87 5.75
C VAL A 145 10.07 5.24 6.19
N SER A 146 9.28 5.90 5.34
CA SER A 146 8.76 7.22 5.65
C SER A 146 7.68 7.17 6.73
N PRO A 147 7.44 8.26 7.50
CA PRO A 147 6.41 8.28 8.53
C PRO A 147 5.00 7.94 8.00
N PRO A 148 4.54 8.47 6.85
CA PRO A 148 3.24 8.08 6.29
C PRO A 148 3.15 6.59 5.94
N ALA A 149 4.23 5.99 5.43
CA ALA A 149 4.27 4.57 5.12
C ALA A 149 4.19 3.72 6.40
N LEU A 150 4.97 4.09 7.43
CA LEU A 150 4.95 3.40 8.73
C LEU A 150 3.57 3.50 9.38
N SER A 151 2.95 4.69 9.40
CA SER A 151 1.60 4.88 9.92
C SER A 151 0.57 4.04 9.16
N GLY A 152 0.67 3.97 7.84
CA GLY A 152 -0.20 3.12 7.01
C GLY A 152 -0.04 1.63 7.33
N ILE A 153 1.19 1.15 7.51
CA ILE A 153 1.47 -0.24 7.90
C ILE A 153 0.90 -0.55 9.29
N VAL A 154 1.19 0.29 10.28
CA VAL A 154 0.72 0.10 11.67
C VAL A 154 -0.81 0.11 11.72
N ARG A 155 -1.46 1.04 11.02
CA ARG A 155 -2.92 1.08 10.91
C ARG A 155 -3.48 -0.20 10.30
N ALA A 156 -2.90 -0.67 9.19
CA ALA A 156 -3.37 -1.88 8.52
C ALA A 156 -3.21 -3.13 9.40
N VAL A 157 -2.13 -3.21 10.18
CA VAL A 157 -1.91 -4.26 11.18
C VAL A 157 -2.92 -4.16 12.32
N GLN A 158 -3.19 -2.97 12.84
CA GLN A 158 -4.19 -2.77 13.91
C GLN A 158 -5.59 -3.20 13.44
N GLU A 159 -6.03 -2.74 12.27
CA GLU A 159 -7.32 -3.13 11.68
C GLU A 159 -7.42 -4.66 11.50
N ALA A 160 -6.30 -5.31 11.16
CA ALA A 160 -6.26 -6.77 11.05
C ALA A 160 -6.36 -7.46 12.41
N MET A 161 -5.61 -6.99 13.41
CA MET A 161 -5.64 -7.50 14.79
C MET A 161 -7.04 -7.42 15.38
N ASP A 162 -7.69 -6.27 15.23
CA ASP A 162 -9.07 -6.05 15.69
C ASP A 162 -10.03 -7.06 15.05
N ALA A 163 -9.87 -7.31 13.74
CA ALA A 163 -10.70 -8.24 12.99
C ALA A 163 -10.53 -9.72 13.42
N ILE A 164 -9.34 -10.11 13.88
CA ILE A 164 -9.06 -11.49 14.34
C ILE A 164 -9.10 -11.65 15.86
N GLY A 165 -9.35 -10.58 16.61
CA GLY A 165 -9.42 -10.59 18.07
C GLY A 165 -8.07 -10.77 18.77
N GLU A 166 -6.96 -10.36 18.14
CA GLU A 166 -5.62 -10.46 18.73
C GLU A 166 -5.23 -9.16 19.45
N SER A 167 -4.59 -9.28 20.62
CA SER A 167 -4.11 -8.12 21.39
C SER A 167 -2.62 -7.83 21.18
N GLY A 168 -1.90 -8.72 20.49
CA GLY A 168 -0.46 -8.67 20.33
C GLY A 168 0.04 -9.31 19.04
N ILE A 169 0.74 -8.56 18.20
CA ILE A 169 1.32 -9.05 16.94
C ILE A 169 2.73 -8.51 16.72
N VAL A 170 3.60 -9.39 16.23
CA VAL A 170 4.89 -9.02 15.63
C VAL A 170 4.80 -9.25 14.13
N VAL A 171 5.13 -8.23 13.34
CA VAL A 171 5.24 -8.32 11.87
C VAL A 171 6.67 -8.01 11.43
N ARG A 172 7.24 -8.88 10.60
CA ARG A 172 8.49 -8.61 9.87
C ARG A 172 8.20 -8.42 8.40
N ILE A 173 8.60 -7.28 7.84
CA ILE A 173 8.40 -6.93 6.42
C ILE A 173 9.73 -6.97 5.67
N SER A 174 9.75 -7.54 4.48
CA SER A 174 10.89 -7.54 3.57
C SER A 174 10.45 -7.27 2.13
N ALA A 175 11.41 -6.91 1.28
CA ALA A 175 11.22 -6.81 -0.17
C ALA A 175 12.38 -7.56 -0.85
N PRO A 176 12.32 -8.89 -1.02
CA PRO A 176 13.49 -9.71 -1.37
C PRO A 176 14.26 -9.31 -2.64
N ARG A 177 13.59 -8.68 -3.61
CA ARG A 177 14.21 -8.13 -4.83
C ARG A 177 14.60 -6.66 -4.73
N GLY A 178 14.41 -6.05 -3.57
CA GLY A 178 14.84 -4.70 -3.27
C GLY A 178 16.36 -4.67 -3.09
N THR A 179 17.00 -3.65 -3.66
CA THR A 179 18.43 -3.43 -3.51
C THR A 179 18.66 -2.46 -2.35
N THR A 180 19.55 -2.82 -1.43
CA THR A 180 19.93 -1.98 -0.27
C THR A 180 21.27 -1.32 -0.47
#